data_AF-A0AAV6D2L0-F1
#
_entry.id   AF-A0AAV6D2L0-F1
#
_cell.length_a   1.000
_cell.length_b   1.000
_cell.length_c   1.000
_cell.angle_alpha   90.00
_cell.angle_beta   90.00
_cell.angle_gamma   90.00
#
_symmetry.space_group_name_H-M   'P 1'
#
loop_
_entity.id
_entity.type
_entity.pdbx_description
1 polymer ?
#
loop_
_entity_poly.entity_id
_entity_poly.type
_entity_poly.pdbx_seq_one_letter_code
_entity_poly.pdbx_strand_id
1 'polypeptide(L)'
;QTYPDRFAGAIPLCGVLAGGVPTWNTGLDGAYAFKTLLAQGPPSLQLVNITNPDTNVQVARSFYNQAAASPAGQARIALIAALGDLPGWFDPTAMQPAPTGYMAQEAAQARWESEVDFPFEFQYRAELEQRAGGNPSWNTGVDYTHQLAISSNSAEVKALYQAAGLDLAADLKALNDGLRIAADPTAVAYLKRNISFDGNLNVPVLTMHTTGDGLVVVQNEAAYAAAVEAAGKQDLLRQVFVHRAGHCAFSYAETIVLIQQMIQRLDTGRWDDAALQPSALNGGAQALGDTYNEVGGFFITPPGFTDFHPGPYPRS
;
A
#
# COMPACT_ATOMS: atom_id res chain seq x y z
N GLN A 1 11.22 2.22 19.93
CA GLN A 1 10.64 3.50 20.42
C GLN A 1 11.59 4.14 21.42
N THR A 2 11.74 5.47 21.42
CA THR A 2 12.66 6.18 22.35
C THR A 2 11.98 6.57 23.67
N TYR A 3 10.64 6.69 23.71
CA TYR A 3 9.87 7.08 24.90
C TYR A 3 8.51 6.36 24.98
N PRO A 4 8.48 5.02 25.09
CA PRO A 4 7.24 4.23 25.09
C PRO A 4 6.28 4.62 26.22
N ASP A 5 6.80 4.98 27.39
CA ASP A 5 6.00 5.26 28.60
C ASP A 5 5.19 6.56 28.54
N ARG A 6 5.31 7.35 27.46
CA ARG A 6 4.56 8.60 27.28
C ARG A 6 3.19 8.40 26.64
N PHE A 7 2.89 7.21 26.15
CA PHE A 7 1.66 6.91 25.44
C PHE A 7 0.87 5.87 26.21
N ALA A 8 -0.45 6.06 26.32
CA ALA A 8 -1.36 5.08 26.94
C ALA A 8 -1.99 4.13 25.91
N GLY A 9 -2.07 4.56 24.64
CA GLY A 9 -2.59 3.81 23.50
C GLY A 9 -2.17 4.47 22.19
N ALA A 10 -2.32 3.78 21.07
CA ALA A 10 -2.00 4.30 19.74
C ALA A 10 -3.12 4.04 18.74
N ILE A 11 -3.37 5.01 17.85
CA ILE A 11 -4.35 4.89 16.76
C ILE A 11 -3.64 5.18 15.43
N PRO A 12 -2.84 4.25 14.89
CA PRO A 12 -2.26 4.42 13.57
C PRO A 12 -3.37 4.43 12.52
N LEU A 13 -3.47 5.53 11.79
CA LEU A 13 -4.34 5.65 10.62
C LEU A 13 -3.47 5.41 9.39
N CYS A 14 -3.93 4.56 8.45
CA CYS A 14 -3.27 4.33 7.14
C CYS A 14 -1.75 4.11 7.25
N GLY A 15 -1.31 3.44 8.33
CA GLY A 15 0.09 3.40 8.69
C GLY A 15 0.91 2.53 7.75
N VAL A 16 2.16 2.91 7.51
CA VAL A 16 3.17 2.09 6.82
C VAL A 16 3.61 0.92 7.71
N LEU A 17 2.67 0.08 8.16
CA LEU A 17 2.84 -0.84 9.28
C LEU A 17 3.61 -2.12 8.93
N ALA A 18 3.85 -2.40 7.65
CA ALA A 18 4.88 -3.37 7.26
C ALA A 18 6.30 -2.87 7.60
N GLY A 19 6.46 -1.57 7.86
CA GLY A 19 7.74 -0.91 8.09
C GLY A 19 8.37 -0.38 6.81
N GLY A 20 9.39 0.47 6.95
CA GLY A 20 10.00 1.16 5.83
C GLY A 20 10.71 0.22 4.86
N VAL A 21 11.41 -0.81 5.37
CA VAL A 21 12.15 -1.74 4.51
C VAL A 21 11.22 -2.51 3.57
N PRO A 22 10.14 -3.18 4.03
CA PRO A 22 9.21 -3.84 3.12
C PRO A 22 8.55 -2.87 2.13
N THR A 23 8.09 -1.70 2.59
CA THR A 23 7.40 -0.74 1.71
C THR A 23 8.29 -0.20 0.59
N TRP A 24 9.52 0.20 0.90
CA TRP A 24 10.47 0.67 -0.12
C TRP A 24 10.98 -0.43 -1.04
N ASN A 25 10.84 -1.69 -0.63
CA ASN A 25 11.13 -2.85 -1.43
C ASN A 25 9.98 -3.18 -2.39
N THR A 26 8.72 -3.09 -1.93
CA THR A 26 7.53 -3.24 -2.77
C THR A 26 7.51 -2.19 -3.88
N GLY A 27 7.76 -0.91 -3.55
CA GLY A 27 7.90 0.13 -4.58
C GLY A 27 9.16 -0.04 -5.46
N LEU A 28 10.22 -0.73 -4.99
CA LEU A 28 11.33 -1.07 -5.89
C LEU A 28 10.92 -2.15 -6.91
N ASP A 29 10.07 -3.10 -6.51
CA ASP A 29 9.60 -4.16 -7.38
C ASP A 29 8.70 -3.64 -8.50
N GLY A 30 7.76 -2.74 -8.17
CA GLY A 30 6.95 -2.01 -9.16
C GLY A 30 7.83 -1.23 -10.15
N ALA A 31 8.70 -0.37 -9.63
CA ALA A 31 9.64 0.40 -10.43
C ALA A 31 10.54 -0.46 -11.33
N TYR A 32 11.06 -1.58 -10.80
CA TYR A 32 11.88 -2.54 -11.55
C TYR A 32 11.09 -3.22 -12.66
N ALA A 33 9.87 -3.65 -12.39
CA ALA A 33 9.02 -4.29 -13.37
C ALA A 33 8.63 -3.31 -14.49
N PHE A 34 8.28 -2.07 -14.13
CA PHE A 34 8.04 -0.99 -15.08
C PHE A 34 9.24 -0.74 -15.99
N LYS A 35 10.44 -0.60 -15.42
CA LYS A 35 11.65 -0.43 -16.23
C LYS A 35 11.92 -1.60 -17.16
N THR A 36 11.79 -2.81 -16.65
CA THR A 36 12.12 -4.04 -17.38
C THR A 36 11.16 -4.28 -18.54
N LEU A 37 9.86 -4.03 -18.35
CA LEU A 37 8.83 -4.38 -19.34
C LEU A 37 8.43 -3.22 -20.25
N LEU A 38 8.51 -1.97 -19.77
CA LEU A 38 7.89 -0.82 -20.45
C LEU A 38 8.85 0.35 -20.71
N ALA A 39 9.88 0.56 -19.87
CA ALA A 39 10.81 1.68 -20.01
C ALA A 39 12.22 1.25 -20.48
N GLN A 40 12.25 0.51 -21.60
CA GLN A 40 13.50 0.12 -22.26
C GLN A 40 13.96 1.20 -23.25
N GLY A 41 15.25 1.55 -23.21
CA GLY A 41 15.86 2.50 -24.15
C GLY A 41 16.11 3.90 -23.57
N PRO A 42 16.57 4.85 -24.41
CA PRO A 42 16.86 6.21 -23.98
C PRO A 42 15.60 7.10 -23.93
N PRO A 43 15.52 8.08 -23.00
CA PRO A 43 16.45 8.28 -21.88
C PRO A 43 16.32 7.16 -20.82
N SER A 44 17.43 6.78 -20.18
CA SER A 44 17.41 5.68 -19.22
C SER A 44 16.74 6.07 -17.91
N LEU A 45 15.79 5.25 -17.45
CA LEU A 45 15.15 5.40 -16.14
C LEU A 45 16.06 4.89 -15.01
N GLN A 46 16.30 5.72 -14.00
CA GLN A 46 17.05 5.34 -12.80
C GLN A 46 16.11 4.75 -11.74
N LEU A 47 16.46 3.59 -11.18
CA LEU A 47 15.67 2.91 -10.14
C LEU A 47 16.18 3.20 -8.73
N VAL A 48 17.47 3.46 -8.61
CA VAL A 48 18.21 3.74 -7.37
C VAL A 48 19.36 4.68 -7.70
N ASN A 49 19.91 5.35 -6.69
CA ASN A 49 20.94 6.38 -6.83
C ASN A 49 20.51 7.46 -7.83
N ILE A 50 19.27 7.93 -7.70
CA ILE A 50 18.63 8.85 -8.65
C ILE A 50 19.31 10.22 -8.54
N THR A 51 19.92 10.67 -9.63
CA THR A 51 20.74 11.90 -9.64
C THR A 51 19.93 13.17 -9.89
N ASN A 52 18.82 13.04 -10.63
CA ASN A 52 17.91 14.15 -10.92
C ASN A 52 16.46 13.64 -10.80
N PRO A 53 15.88 13.67 -9.58
CA PRO A 53 14.58 13.05 -9.31
C PRO A 53 13.44 13.68 -10.13
N ASP A 54 13.47 15.01 -10.33
CA ASP A 54 12.45 15.70 -11.13
C ASP A 54 12.49 15.26 -12.60
N THR A 55 13.69 15.07 -13.17
CA THR A 55 13.80 14.55 -14.54
C THR A 55 13.43 13.07 -14.61
N ASN A 56 13.84 12.28 -13.61
CA ASN A 56 13.63 10.83 -13.60
C ASN A 56 12.14 10.47 -13.57
N VAL A 57 11.34 11.16 -12.76
CA VAL A 57 9.88 10.94 -12.73
C VAL A 57 9.21 11.36 -14.05
N GLN A 58 9.70 12.39 -14.75
CA GLN A 58 9.18 12.76 -16.08
C GLN A 58 9.53 11.71 -17.14
N VAL A 59 10.71 11.10 -17.07
CA VAL A 59 11.07 9.96 -17.92
C VAL A 59 10.10 8.79 -17.70
N ALA A 60 9.82 8.44 -16.44
CA ALA A 60 8.85 7.39 -16.11
C ALA A 60 7.47 7.69 -16.70
N ARG A 61 6.95 8.90 -16.49
CA ARG A 61 5.66 9.35 -17.05
C ARG A 61 5.61 9.26 -18.57
N SER A 62 6.70 9.60 -19.26
CA SER A 62 6.77 9.51 -20.73
C SER A 62 6.63 8.07 -21.23
N PHE A 63 7.38 7.12 -20.65
CA PHE A 63 7.26 5.70 -21.01
C PHE A 63 5.89 5.14 -20.66
N TYR A 64 5.35 5.54 -19.51
CA TYR A 64 4.02 5.12 -19.08
C TYR A 64 2.94 5.58 -20.04
N ASN A 65 2.92 6.86 -20.42
CA ASN A 65 1.95 7.41 -21.37
C ASN A 65 2.01 6.69 -22.73
N GLN A 66 3.20 6.29 -23.17
CA GLN A 66 3.36 5.51 -24.39
C GLN A 66 2.80 4.09 -24.25
N ALA A 67 3.08 3.42 -23.12
CA ALA A 67 2.62 2.05 -22.87
C ALA A 67 1.11 1.97 -22.71
N ALA A 68 0.53 2.85 -21.88
CA ALA A 68 -0.89 2.88 -21.53
C ALA A 68 -1.83 3.09 -22.74
N ALA A 69 -1.30 3.54 -23.88
CA ALA A 69 -2.04 3.71 -25.12
C ALA A 69 -2.37 2.39 -25.86
N SER A 70 -1.93 1.24 -25.36
CA SER A 70 -2.12 -0.06 -26.01
C SER A 70 -2.62 -1.15 -25.05
N PRO A 71 -3.42 -2.12 -25.52
CA PRO A 71 -3.83 -3.26 -24.69
C PRO A 71 -2.66 -4.05 -24.11
N ALA A 72 -1.56 -4.18 -24.87
CA ALA A 72 -0.36 -4.86 -24.39
C ALA A 72 0.32 -4.09 -23.25
N GLY A 73 0.37 -2.76 -23.31
CA GLY A 73 0.90 -1.94 -22.23
C GLY A 73 -0.01 -1.92 -21.01
N GLN A 74 -1.33 -1.85 -21.19
CA GLN A 74 -2.32 -1.93 -20.11
C GLN A 74 -2.21 -3.27 -19.35
N ALA A 75 -2.09 -4.39 -20.06
CA ALA A 75 -1.86 -5.69 -19.43
C ALA A 75 -0.58 -5.71 -18.59
N ARG A 76 0.51 -5.11 -19.09
CA ARG A 76 1.78 -4.99 -18.33
C ARG A 76 1.69 -4.04 -17.14
N ILE A 77 0.95 -2.95 -17.25
CA ILE A 77 0.65 -2.04 -16.13
C ILE A 77 -0.12 -2.80 -15.05
N ALA A 78 -1.12 -3.60 -15.40
CA ALA A 78 -1.82 -4.46 -14.45
C ALA A 78 -0.87 -5.47 -13.77
N LEU A 79 0.10 -6.05 -14.50
CA LEU A 79 1.12 -6.90 -13.87
C LEU A 79 1.97 -6.12 -12.85
N ILE A 80 2.44 -4.92 -13.21
CA ILE A 80 3.24 -4.08 -12.32
C ILE A 80 2.44 -3.75 -11.04
N ALA A 81 1.19 -3.31 -11.22
CA ALA A 81 0.26 -3.02 -10.14
C ALA A 81 0.01 -4.24 -9.24
N ALA A 82 -0.14 -5.44 -9.82
CA ALA A 82 -0.32 -6.68 -9.07
C ALA A 82 0.90 -7.06 -8.21
N LEU A 83 2.12 -6.74 -8.65
CA LEU A 83 3.33 -7.00 -7.84
C LEU A 83 3.37 -6.13 -6.57
N GLY A 84 2.71 -4.97 -6.59
CA GLY A 84 2.50 -4.11 -5.42
C GLY A 84 1.17 -4.32 -4.69
N ASP A 85 0.28 -5.18 -5.19
CA ASP A 85 -1.13 -5.29 -4.76
C ASP A 85 -1.92 -3.96 -4.82
N LEU A 86 -1.66 -3.12 -5.82
CA LEU A 86 -2.39 -1.87 -5.97
C LEU A 86 -3.90 -2.13 -6.17
N PRO A 87 -4.78 -1.42 -5.45
CA PRO A 87 -6.21 -1.64 -5.56
C PRO A 87 -6.73 -1.12 -6.90
N GLY A 88 -7.67 -1.86 -7.49
CA GLY A 88 -8.45 -1.43 -8.64
C GLY A 88 -9.49 -0.34 -8.34
N TRP A 89 -9.24 0.56 -7.37
CA TRP A 89 -10.12 1.65 -6.99
C TRP A 89 -9.30 2.85 -6.52
N PHE A 90 -9.46 4.00 -7.17
CA PHE A 90 -8.63 5.20 -6.94
C PHE A 90 -9.44 6.40 -6.42
N ASP A 91 -10.58 6.69 -7.05
CA ASP A 91 -11.37 7.88 -6.75
C ASP A 91 -12.42 7.56 -5.67
N PRO A 92 -12.34 8.17 -4.47
CA PRO A 92 -13.28 7.93 -3.38
C PRO A 92 -14.69 8.47 -3.65
N THR A 93 -14.87 9.31 -4.67
CA THR A 93 -16.17 9.84 -5.09
C THR A 93 -16.82 8.99 -6.18
N ALA A 94 -16.05 8.08 -6.78
CA ALA A 94 -16.53 7.15 -7.79
C ALA A 94 -16.93 5.80 -7.17
N MET A 95 -17.87 5.11 -7.82
CA MET A 95 -18.24 3.75 -7.44
C MET A 95 -17.05 2.80 -7.64
N GLN A 96 -16.84 1.88 -6.69
CA GLN A 96 -15.83 0.83 -6.82
C GLN A 96 -16.09 0.02 -8.11
N PRO A 97 -15.07 -0.22 -8.95
CA PRO A 97 -15.18 -1.14 -10.07
C PRO A 97 -15.65 -2.53 -9.63
N ALA A 98 -16.51 -3.15 -10.45
CA ALA A 98 -17.00 -4.49 -10.18
C ALA A 98 -15.82 -5.49 -10.05
N PRO A 99 -15.93 -6.57 -9.24
CA PRO A 99 -14.84 -7.51 -9.01
C PRO A 99 -14.22 -8.14 -10.26
N THR A 100 -15.00 -8.28 -11.35
CA THR A 100 -14.54 -8.79 -12.65
C THR A 100 -14.45 -7.70 -13.72
N GLY A 101 -14.55 -6.44 -13.32
CA GLY A 101 -14.45 -5.27 -14.19
C GLY A 101 -12.99 -4.90 -14.47
N TYR A 102 -12.19 -5.86 -14.95
CA TYR A 102 -10.73 -5.76 -15.03
C TYR A 102 -10.21 -4.53 -15.78
N MET A 103 -10.86 -4.10 -16.86
CA MET A 103 -10.45 -2.87 -17.55
C MET A 103 -10.64 -1.61 -16.70
N ALA A 104 -11.68 -1.57 -15.85
CA ALA A 104 -11.92 -0.43 -14.97
C ALA A 104 -11.01 -0.47 -13.71
N GLN A 105 -10.64 -1.68 -13.26
CA GLN A 105 -9.67 -1.88 -12.19
C GLN A 105 -8.26 -1.47 -12.65
N GLU A 106 -7.82 -1.94 -13.83
CA GLU A 106 -6.56 -1.54 -14.45
C GLU A 106 -6.50 -0.02 -14.63
N ALA A 107 -7.57 0.61 -15.12
CA ALA A 107 -7.61 2.06 -15.28
C ALA A 107 -7.46 2.81 -13.94
N ALA A 108 -7.90 2.24 -12.82
CA ALA A 108 -7.69 2.81 -11.50
C ALA A 108 -6.25 2.58 -10.98
N GLN A 109 -5.70 1.38 -11.19
CA GLN A 109 -4.30 1.05 -10.86
C GLN A 109 -3.31 1.92 -11.66
N ALA A 110 -3.58 2.12 -12.94
CA ALA A 110 -2.91 3.06 -13.83
C ALA A 110 -2.78 4.47 -13.21
N ARG A 111 -3.84 4.93 -12.54
CA ARG A 111 -3.82 6.21 -11.83
C ARG A 111 -3.00 6.15 -10.55
N TRP A 112 -3.10 5.08 -9.76
CA TRP A 112 -2.22 4.88 -8.60
C TRP A 112 -0.74 4.94 -8.98
N GLU A 113 -0.34 4.13 -9.95
CA GLU A 113 1.02 4.09 -10.50
C GLU A 113 1.49 5.49 -10.93
N SER A 114 0.76 6.13 -11.84
CA SER A 114 1.25 7.34 -12.49
C SER A 114 1.07 8.62 -11.67
N GLU A 115 0.03 8.72 -10.84
CA GLU A 115 -0.28 9.94 -10.07
C GLU A 115 0.37 9.91 -8.68
N VAL A 116 0.59 8.73 -8.08
CA VAL A 116 1.00 8.58 -6.68
C VAL A 116 2.31 7.82 -6.52
N ASP A 117 2.41 6.61 -7.07
CA ASP A 117 3.55 5.73 -6.76
C ASP A 117 4.81 6.12 -7.55
N PHE A 118 4.69 6.59 -8.78
CA PHE A 118 5.82 7.10 -9.56
C PHE A 118 6.57 8.24 -8.86
N PRO A 119 5.89 9.29 -8.31
CA PRO A 119 6.54 10.24 -7.40
C PRO A 119 7.27 9.56 -6.24
N PHE A 120 6.65 8.60 -5.56
CA PHE A 120 7.26 7.88 -4.45
C PHE A 120 8.53 7.12 -4.87
N GLU A 121 8.46 6.35 -5.95
CA GLU A 121 9.50 5.47 -6.46
C GLU A 121 10.65 6.20 -7.16
N PHE A 122 10.34 7.21 -7.99
CA PHE A 122 11.29 7.85 -8.91
C PHE A 122 11.69 9.27 -8.51
N GLN A 123 10.98 9.90 -7.57
CA GLN A 123 11.30 11.24 -7.07
C GLN A 123 11.71 11.21 -5.59
N TYR A 124 10.83 10.76 -4.69
CA TYR A 124 11.07 10.79 -3.24
C TYR A 124 12.13 9.79 -2.78
N ARG A 125 12.38 8.72 -3.55
CA ARG A 125 13.50 7.80 -3.31
C ARG A 125 14.85 8.51 -3.18
N ALA A 126 15.12 9.55 -3.97
CA ALA A 126 16.40 10.27 -3.89
C ALA A 126 16.62 10.89 -2.50
N GLU A 127 15.55 11.40 -1.90
CA GLU A 127 15.57 11.98 -0.54
C GLU A 127 15.80 10.89 0.53
N LEU A 128 15.10 9.75 0.39
CA LEU A 128 15.31 8.59 1.26
C LEU A 128 16.77 8.10 1.21
N GLU A 129 17.31 7.91 0.01
CA GLU A 129 18.67 7.43 -0.19
C GLU A 129 19.69 8.41 0.41
N GLN A 130 19.44 9.72 0.28
CA GLN A 130 20.25 10.75 0.94
C GLN A 130 20.23 10.61 2.47
N ARG A 131 19.06 10.41 3.07
CA ARG A 131 18.95 10.20 4.54
C ARG A 131 19.60 8.90 5.00
N ALA A 132 19.43 7.83 4.24
CA ALA A 132 19.93 6.51 4.56
C ALA A 132 21.43 6.35 4.26
N GLY A 133 22.02 7.25 3.47
CA GLY A 133 23.41 7.20 3.04
C GLY A 133 23.68 6.20 1.92
N GLY A 134 22.66 5.75 1.19
CA GLY A 134 22.73 4.75 0.13
C GLY A 134 21.37 4.14 -0.20
N ASN A 135 21.31 3.23 -1.18
CA ASN A 135 20.10 2.50 -1.54
C ASN A 135 19.71 1.47 -0.46
N PRO A 136 18.55 1.59 0.21
CA PRO A 136 18.14 0.64 1.23
C PRO A 136 17.28 -0.52 0.69
N SER A 137 17.00 -0.56 -0.62
CA SER A 137 16.06 -1.51 -1.24
C SER A 137 16.78 -2.56 -2.08
N TRP A 138 16.18 -3.74 -2.21
CA TRP A 138 16.68 -4.82 -3.06
C TRP A 138 15.55 -5.65 -3.67
N ASN A 139 15.83 -6.26 -4.81
CA ASN A 139 14.99 -7.31 -5.40
C ASN A 139 15.76 -8.61 -5.69
N THR A 140 17.00 -8.73 -5.19
CA THR A 140 17.73 -10.00 -5.19
C THR A 140 16.95 -11.04 -4.38
N GLY A 141 16.69 -12.20 -4.98
CA GLY A 141 15.97 -13.31 -4.34
C GLY A 141 14.44 -13.24 -4.47
N VAL A 142 13.89 -12.23 -5.14
CA VAL A 142 12.46 -12.13 -5.42
C VAL A 142 12.08 -13.02 -6.61
N ASP A 143 11.07 -13.87 -6.41
CA ASP A 143 10.39 -14.59 -7.48
C ASP A 143 9.07 -13.89 -7.84
N TYR A 144 9.07 -13.18 -8.97
CA TYR A 144 7.90 -12.44 -9.43
C TYR A 144 6.74 -13.35 -9.87
N THR A 145 7.00 -14.62 -10.15
CA THR A 145 5.94 -15.60 -10.42
C THR A 145 5.19 -15.94 -9.13
N HIS A 146 5.92 -16.13 -8.03
CA HIS A 146 5.32 -16.32 -6.72
C HIS A 146 4.56 -15.07 -6.25
N GLN A 147 5.16 -13.88 -6.42
CA GLN A 147 4.55 -12.61 -6.03
C GLN A 147 3.21 -12.38 -6.74
N LEU A 148 3.13 -12.65 -8.06
CA LEU A 148 1.85 -12.60 -8.78
C LEU A 148 0.86 -13.68 -8.33
N ALA A 149 1.35 -14.85 -7.89
CA ALA A 149 0.48 -15.94 -7.47
C ALA A 149 -0.24 -15.65 -6.15
N ILE A 150 0.36 -14.86 -5.25
CA ILE A 150 -0.24 -14.46 -3.97
C ILE A 150 -1.05 -13.16 -4.06
N SER A 151 -0.87 -12.37 -5.12
CA SER A 151 -1.58 -11.12 -5.34
C SER A 151 -3.09 -11.30 -5.51
N SER A 152 -3.88 -10.38 -4.95
CA SER A 152 -5.33 -10.33 -5.18
C SER A 152 -5.69 -10.03 -6.64
N ASN A 153 -4.77 -9.45 -7.40
CA ASN A 153 -4.96 -9.03 -8.78
C ASN A 153 -4.50 -10.11 -9.79
N SER A 154 -4.13 -11.32 -9.32
CA SER A 154 -3.64 -12.41 -10.18
C SER A 154 -4.62 -12.79 -11.30
N ALA A 155 -5.93 -12.79 -11.01
CA ALA A 155 -6.96 -13.11 -11.98
C ALA A 155 -7.14 -12.02 -13.05
N GLU A 156 -7.05 -10.76 -12.63
CA GLU A 156 -7.07 -9.58 -13.52
C GLU A 156 -5.91 -9.64 -14.52
N VAL A 157 -4.68 -9.83 -14.04
CA VAL A 157 -3.49 -9.93 -14.89
C VAL A 157 -3.63 -11.03 -15.92
N LYS A 158 -4.04 -12.23 -15.51
CA LYS A 158 -4.24 -13.36 -16.43
C LYS A 158 -5.26 -13.04 -17.52
N ALA A 159 -6.37 -12.41 -17.16
CA ALA A 159 -7.42 -12.04 -18.11
C ALA A 159 -6.93 -10.97 -19.10
N LEU A 160 -6.23 -9.94 -18.62
CA LEU A 160 -5.72 -8.84 -19.47
C LEU A 160 -4.60 -9.31 -20.40
N TYR A 161 -3.68 -10.16 -19.94
CA TYR A 161 -2.66 -10.78 -20.80
C TYR A 161 -3.29 -11.66 -21.88
N GLN A 162 -4.28 -12.48 -21.52
CA GLN A 162 -5.00 -13.31 -22.48
C GLN A 162 -5.72 -12.45 -23.53
N ALA A 163 -6.41 -11.38 -23.12
CA ALA A 163 -7.09 -10.46 -24.03
C ALA A 163 -6.12 -9.72 -24.96
N ALA A 164 -4.93 -9.39 -24.48
CA ALA A 164 -3.88 -8.73 -25.26
C ALA A 164 -3.07 -9.70 -26.15
N GLY A 165 -3.28 -11.01 -26.02
CA GLY A 165 -2.49 -12.03 -26.75
C GLY A 165 -1.02 -12.08 -26.32
N LEU A 166 -0.72 -11.71 -25.08
CA LEU A 166 0.64 -11.70 -24.52
C LEU A 166 0.97 -13.01 -23.80
N ASP A 167 2.26 -13.35 -23.77
CA ASP A 167 2.79 -14.46 -22.98
C ASP A 167 3.21 -13.95 -21.59
N LEU A 168 2.33 -14.15 -20.60
CA LEU A 168 2.59 -13.77 -19.21
C LEU A 168 3.82 -14.48 -18.63
N ALA A 169 4.07 -15.74 -19.02
CA ALA A 169 5.21 -16.49 -18.52
C ALA A 169 6.53 -15.91 -19.07
N ALA A 170 6.53 -15.43 -20.31
CA ALA A 170 7.69 -14.75 -20.88
C ALA A 170 8.04 -13.45 -20.14
N ASP A 171 7.05 -12.61 -19.82
CA ASP A 171 7.29 -11.36 -19.09
C ASP A 171 7.72 -11.63 -17.63
N LEU A 172 7.11 -12.60 -16.94
CA LEU A 172 7.57 -13.04 -15.60
C LEU A 172 8.99 -13.60 -15.63
N LYS A 173 9.34 -14.35 -16.66
CA LYS A 173 10.72 -14.85 -16.86
C LYS A 173 11.69 -13.70 -17.09
N ALA A 174 11.32 -12.70 -17.90
CA ALA A 174 12.15 -11.52 -18.13
C ALA A 174 12.41 -10.74 -16.84
N LEU A 175 11.39 -10.58 -15.98
CA LEU A 175 11.56 -10.00 -14.66
C LEU A 175 12.51 -10.84 -13.79
N ASN A 176 12.34 -12.16 -13.82
CA ASN A 176 13.10 -13.06 -12.96
C ASN A 176 14.58 -13.17 -13.35
N ASP A 177 14.90 -13.11 -14.65
CA ASP A 177 16.26 -13.20 -15.19
C ASP A 177 16.98 -11.85 -15.30
N GLY A 178 16.26 -10.74 -15.17
CA GLY A 178 16.80 -9.40 -15.35
C GLY A 178 17.83 -9.00 -14.29
N LEU A 179 18.54 -7.90 -14.55
CA LEU A 179 19.60 -7.41 -13.68
C LEU A 179 19.04 -6.92 -12.34
N ARG A 180 19.29 -7.68 -11.28
CA ARG A 180 18.80 -7.39 -9.94
C ARG A 180 19.55 -6.25 -9.25
N ILE A 181 18.85 -5.61 -8.31
CA ILE A 181 19.33 -4.51 -7.48
C ILE A 181 19.60 -5.05 -6.08
N ALA A 182 20.82 -4.85 -5.60
CA ALA A 182 21.23 -5.11 -4.24
C ALA A 182 21.17 -3.83 -3.40
N ALA A 183 20.89 -3.99 -2.10
CA ALA A 183 20.88 -2.89 -1.16
C ALA A 183 22.27 -2.63 -0.56
N ASP A 184 22.49 -1.40 -0.08
CA ASP A 184 23.56 -1.06 0.84
C ASP A 184 23.16 -1.50 2.27
N PRO A 185 23.91 -2.42 2.92
CA PRO A 185 23.61 -2.87 4.28
C PRO A 185 23.51 -1.73 5.32
N THR A 186 24.26 -0.65 5.15
CA THR A 186 24.25 0.51 6.04
C THR A 186 22.94 1.28 5.90
N ALA A 187 22.48 1.48 4.66
CA ALA A 187 21.20 2.12 4.38
C ALA A 187 20.02 1.28 4.88
N VAL A 188 20.09 -0.05 4.72
CA VAL A 188 19.11 -0.99 5.30
C VAL A 188 19.07 -0.86 6.82
N ALA A 189 20.22 -0.80 7.49
CA ALA A 189 20.29 -0.64 8.94
C ALA A 189 19.68 0.69 9.40
N TYR A 190 19.84 1.76 8.62
CA TYR A 190 19.19 3.05 8.89
C TYR A 190 17.66 2.93 8.84
N LEU A 191 17.08 2.31 7.81
CA LEU A 191 15.62 2.11 7.75
C LEU A 191 15.14 1.20 8.88
N LYS A 192 15.83 0.09 9.16
CA LYS A 192 15.46 -0.84 10.26
C LYS A 192 15.42 -0.16 11.62
N ARG A 193 16.36 0.76 11.87
CA ARG A 193 16.44 1.49 13.14
C ARG A 193 15.31 2.50 13.32
N ASN A 194 14.86 3.12 12.24
CA ASN A 194 13.97 4.27 12.31
C ASN A 194 12.51 3.94 11.95
N ILE A 195 12.28 2.92 11.13
CA ILE A 195 10.97 2.62 10.53
C ILE A 195 10.80 1.09 10.44
N SER A 196 10.72 0.42 11.58
CA SER A 196 10.38 -1.01 11.66
C SER A 196 9.57 -1.31 12.91
N PHE A 197 8.70 -2.31 12.79
CA PHE A 197 7.83 -2.77 13.87
C PHE A 197 8.24 -4.20 14.24
N ASP A 198 8.53 -4.42 15.51
CA ASP A 198 8.88 -5.73 16.07
C ASP A 198 7.68 -6.45 16.70
N GLY A 199 6.50 -5.84 16.64
CA GLY A 199 5.26 -6.36 17.22
C GLY A 199 5.21 -6.33 18.76
N ASN A 200 6.26 -5.88 19.45
CA ASN A 200 6.33 -5.91 20.91
C ASN A 200 5.55 -4.74 21.54
N LEU A 201 4.22 -4.82 21.45
CA LEU A 201 3.32 -3.79 21.95
C LEU A 201 3.31 -3.76 23.48
N ASN A 202 3.38 -2.54 24.03
CA ASN A 202 3.26 -2.27 25.47
C ASN A 202 1.98 -1.50 25.82
N VAL A 203 1.23 -1.06 24.81
CA VAL A 203 -0.02 -0.29 24.92
C VAL A 203 -1.04 -0.84 23.93
N PRO A 204 -2.36 -0.67 24.17
CA PRO A 204 -3.37 -0.98 23.16
C PRO A 204 -3.15 -0.18 21.87
N VAL A 205 -3.29 -0.86 20.75
CA VAL A 205 -3.20 -0.27 19.40
C VAL A 205 -4.49 -0.57 18.65
N LEU A 206 -5.13 0.47 18.13
CA LEU A 206 -6.33 0.38 17.29
C LEU A 206 -6.03 1.01 15.93
N THR A 207 -5.77 0.20 14.91
CA THR A 207 -5.47 0.72 13.58
C THR A 207 -6.73 0.94 12.76
N MET A 208 -6.68 1.88 11.81
CA MET A 208 -7.72 2.05 10.81
C MET A 208 -7.12 2.26 9.42
N HIS A 209 -7.64 1.53 8.43
CA HIS A 209 -7.14 1.55 7.05
C HIS A 209 -8.28 1.61 6.02
N THR A 210 -8.09 2.34 4.94
CA THR A 210 -8.99 2.28 3.78
C THR A 210 -8.73 1.01 2.97
N THR A 211 -9.78 0.34 2.49
CA THR A 211 -9.62 -0.90 1.70
C THR A 211 -9.12 -0.65 0.29
N GLY A 212 -9.24 0.58 -0.23
CA GLY A 212 -8.74 1.00 -1.54
C GLY A 212 -7.55 1.97 -1.45
N ASP A 213 -6.64 1.73 -0.52
CA ASP A 213 -5.38 2.47 -0.38
C ASP A 213 -4.31 1.93 -1.35
N GLY A 214 -3.87 2.73 -2.32
CA GLY A 214 -2.78 2.33 -3.23
C GLY A 214 -1.40 2.83 -2.80
N LEU A 215 -1.31 3.88 -1.97
CA LEU A 215 -0.01 4.39 -1.51
C LEU A 215 0.58 3.51 -0.41
N VAL A 216 -0.27 3.09 0.52
CA VAL A 216 0.07 2.16 1.60
C VAL A 216 -0.94 1.05 1.53
N VAL A 217 -0.66 0.04 0.70
CA VAL A 217 -1.62 -1.04 0.46
C VAL A 217 -2.08 -1.68 1.77
N VAL A 218 -3.37 -1.99 1.85
CA VAL A 218 -4.05 -2.44 3.08
C VAL A 218 -3.41 -3.69 3.71
N GLN A 219 -2.66 -4.48 2.93
CA GLN A 219 -1.84 -5.60 3.35
C GLN A 219 -0.75 -5.22 4.37
N ASN A 220 -0.41 -3.94 4.52
CA ASN A 220 0.42 -3.45 5.63
C ASN A 220 -0.16 -3.85 7.00
N GLU A 221 -1.49 -3.88 7.13
CA GLU A 221 -2.19 -4.31 8.33
C GLU A 221 -1.95 -5.80 8.61
N ALA A 222 -1.92 -6.66 7.58
CA ALA A 222 -1.62 -8.08 7.74
C ALA A 222 -0.17 -8.31 8.16
N ALA A 223 0.80 -7.58 7.58
CA ALA A 223 2.20 -7.66 7.99
C ALA A 223 2.39 -7.26 9.47
N TYR A 224 1.69 -6.22 9.91
CA TYR A 224 1.74 -5.76 11.30
C TYR A 224 1.10 -6.76 12.27
N ALA A 225 -0.07 -7.30 11.92
CA ALA A 225 -0.73 -8.34 12.69
C ALA A 225 0.18 -9.56 12.89
N ALA A 226 0.84 -10.02 11.82
CA ALA A 226 1.78 -11.13 11.89
C ALA A 226 2.97 -10.84 12.81
N ALA A 227 3.53 -9.62 12.78
CA ALA A 227 4.62 -9.24 13.68
C ALA A 227 4.16 -9.22 15.15
N VAL A 228 2.96 -8.68 15.42
CA VAL A 228 2.36 -8.61 16.76
C VAL A 228 2.03 -10.01 17.30
N GLU A 229 1.52 -10.89 16.45
CA GLU A 229 1.24 -12.29 16.79
C GLU A 229 2.54 -13.05 17.09
N ALA A 230 3.59 -12.87 16.27
CA ALA A 230 4.90 -13.47 16.51
C ALA A 230 5.52 -13.02 17.84
N ALA A 231 5.19 -11.82 18.31
CA ALA A 231 5.58 -11.31 19.62
C ALA A 231 4.65 -11.76 20.77
N GLY A 232 3.55 -12.46 20.48
CA GLY A 232 2.55 -12.89 21.45
C GLY A 232 1.75 -11.74 22.06
N LYS A 233 1.52 -10.66 21.29
CA LYS A 233 0.88 -9.40 21.75
C LYS A 233 -0.46 -9.10 21.07
N GLN A 234 -1.05 -10.07 20.38
CA GLN A 234 -2.28 -9.91 19.60
C GLN A 234 -3.48 -9.39 20.44
N ASP A 235 -3.51 -9.64 21.75
CA ASP A 235 -4.55 -9.10 22.64
C ASP A 235 -4.53 -7.57 22.75
N LEU A 236 -3.42 -6.92 22.40
CA LEU A 236 -3.28 -5.46 22.39
C LEU A 236 -3.65 -4.82 21.05
N LEU A 237 -3.81 -5.60 19.98
CA LEU A 237 -4.09 -5.07 18.64
C LEU A 237 -5.55 -5.28 18.27
N ARG A 238 -6.17 -4.22 17.73
CA ARG A 238 -7.41 -4.29 16.96
C ARG A 238 -7.23 -3.48 15.68
N GLN A 239 -7.82 -3.95 14.60
CA GLN A 239 -7.71 -3.33 13.27
C GLN A 239 -9.12 -3.19 12.72
N VAL A 240 -9.44 -2.00 12.22
CA VAL A 240 -10.74 -1.73 11.58
C VAL A 240 -10.52 -1.17 10.18
N PHE A 241 -11.50 -1.36 9.30
CA PHE A 241 -11.36 -1.00 7.90
C PHE A 241 -12.51 -0.14 7.44
N VAL A 242 -12.21 0.81 6.56
CA VAL A 242 -13.19 1.67 5.91
C VAL A 242 -13.23 1.35 4.43
N HIS A 243 -14.41 0.99 3.93
CA HIS A 243 -14.65 0.69 2.53
C HIS A 243 -14.66 1.96 1.69
N ARG A 244 -13.46 2.43 1.33
CA ARG A 244 -13.26 3.64 0.54
C ARG A 244 -11.97 3.55 -0.27
N ALA A 245 -11.98 4.16 -1.45
CA ALA A 245 -10.74 4.44 -2.19
C ALA A 245 -9.93 5.54 -1.50
N GLY A 246 -8.64 5.59 -1.80
CA GLY A 246 -7.76 6.68 -1.41
C GLY A 246 -6.95 6.38 -0.14
N HIS A 247 -5.79 7.03 -0.04
CA HIS A 247 -4.92 6.96 1.13
C HIS A 247 -5.45 7.84 2.26
N CYS A 248 -5.62 7.28 3.46
CA CYS A 248 -6.13 7.98 4.64
C CYS A 248 -7.48 8.69 4.44
N ALA A 249 -8.30 8.27 3.48
CA ALA A 249 -9.58 8.89 3.21
C ALA A 249 -10.60 8.50 4.29
N PHE A 250 -10.52 9.10 5.47
CA PHE A 250 -11.42 8.88 6.61
C PHE A 250 -12.23 10.14 6.92
N SER A 251 -13.48 9.96 7.34
CA SER A 251 -14.28 11.09 7.81
C SER A 251 -13.91 11.47 9.24
N TYR A 252 -14.28 12.69 9.64
CA TYR A 252 -14.14 13.08 11.05
C TYR A 252 -14.96 12.19 11.97
N ALA A 253 -16.15 11.77 11.55
CA ALA A 253 -17.02 10.88 12.32
C ALA A 253 -16.35 9.52 12.59
N GLU A 254 -15.73 8.91 11.57
CA GLU A 254 -14.99 7.66 11.70
C GLU A 254 -13.82 7.80 12.67
N THR A 255 -13.06 8.89 12.57
CA THR A 255 -11.92 9.17 13.45
C THR A 255 -12.36 9.40 14.91
N ILE A 256 -13.44 10.16 15.12
CA ILE A 256 -13.98 10.44 16.46
C ILE A 256 -14.43 9.15 17.15
N VAL A 257 -15.18 8.29 16.46
CA VAL A 257 -15.62 7.02 17.02
C VAL A 257 -14.42 6.14 17.39
N LEU A 258 -13.39 6.09 16.54
CA LEU A 258 -12.19 5.32 16.84
C LEU A 258 -11.46 5.81 18.10
N ILE A 259 -11.38 7.13 18.29
CA ILE A 259 -10.85 7.75 19.52
C ILE A 259 -11.71 7.37 20.73
N GLN A 260 -13.04 7.42 20.61
CA GLN A 260 -13.95 7.02 21.68
C GLN A 260 -13.74 5.54 22.08
N GLN A 261 -13.55 4.64 21.11
CA GLN A 261 -13.27 3.23 21.38
C GLN A 261 -11.92 3.02 22.06
N MET A 262 -10.90 3.79 21.68
CA MET A 262 -9.62 3.77 22.39
C MET A 262 -9.77 4.27 23.83
N ILE A 263 -10.49 5.37 24.06
CA ILE A 263 -10.76 5.87 25.42
C ILE A 263 -11.47 4.81 26.26
N GLN A 264 -12.51 4.16 25.72
CA GLN A 264 -13.20 3.06 26.39
C GLN A 264 -12.26 1.89 26.72
N ARG A 265 -11.36 1.53 25.81
CA ARG A 265 -10.33 0.50 26.05
C ARG A 265 -9.39 0.87 27.20
N LEU A 266 -9.03 2.14 27.31
CA LEU A 266 -8.15 2.65 28.36
C LEU A 266 -8.87 2.71 29.71
N ASP A 267 -10.11 3.20 29.74
CA ASP A 267 -10.89 3.33 30.97
C ASP A 267 -11.28 1.98 31.58
N THR A 268 -11.60 1.00 30.72
CA THR A 268 -12.10 -0.31 31.17
C THR A 268 -11.02 -1.39 31.27
N GLY A 269 -9.85 -1.15 30.68
CA GLY A 269 -8.76 -2.13 30.64
C GLY A 269 -8.99 -3.32 29.70
N ARG A 270 -10.07 -3.35 28.90
CA ARG A 270 -10.37 -4.44 27.94
C ARG A 270 -11.00 -3.92 26.65
N TRP A 271 -10.83 -4.66 25.55
CA TRP A 271 -11.50 -4.37 24.30
C TRP A 271 -12.99 -4.72 24.39
N ASP A 272 -13.83 -3.90 23.76
CA ASP A 272 -15.23 -4.22 23.50
C ASP A 272 -15.36 -4.58 22.01
N ASP A 273 -15.14 -5.86 21.70
CA ASP A 273 -15.10 -6.35 20.31
C ASP A 273 -16.47 -6.22 19.62
N ALA A 274 -17.57 -6.14 20.39
CA ALA A 274 -18.90 -5.88 19.86
C ALA A 274 -19.04 -4.41 19.41
N ALA A 275 -18.50 -3.46 20.17
CA ALA A 275 -18.48 -2.05 19.81
C ALA A 275 -17.54 -1.74 18.62
N LEU A 276 -16.57 -2.61 18.37
CA LEU A 276 -15.66 -2.55 17.21
C LEU A 276 -16.23 -3.21 15.94
N GLN A 277 -17.41 -3.83 15.99
CA GLN A 277 -18.04 -4.35 14.78
C GLN A 277 -18.41 -3.21 13.82
N PRO A 278 -18.31 -3.41 12.49
CA PRO A 278 -18.61 -2.34 11.52
C PRO A 278 -19.97 -1.68 11.71
N SER A 279 -21.02 -2.45 12.03
CA SER A 279 -22.36 -1.92 12.26
C SER A 279 -22.44 -1.00 13.48
N ALA A 280 -21.74 -1.34 14.56
CA ALA A 280 -21.67 -0.51 15.77
C ALA A 280 -20.87 0.79 15.52
N LEU A 281 -19.73 0.68 14.84
CA LEU A 281 -18.90 1.83 14.48
C LEU A 281 -19.63 2.78 13.52
N ASN A 282 -20.29 2.24 12.49
CA ASN A 282 -21.11 3.02 11.56
C ASN A 282 -22.28 3.69 12.28
N GLY A 283 -22.98 2.99 13.18
CA GLY A 283 -24.06 3.55 13.98
C GLY A 283 -23.58 4.68 14.90
N GLY A 284 -22.42 4.51 15.54
CA GLY A 284 -21.78 5.55 16.35
C GLY A 284 -21.41 6.78 15.53
N ALA A 285 -20.84 6.58 14.34
CA ALA A 285 -20.42 7.66 13.46
C ALA A 285 -21.62 8.42 12.89
N GLN A 286 -22.69 7.71 12.48
CA GLN A 286 -23.95 8.30 12.04
C GLN A 286 -24.63 9.13 13.15
N ALA A 287 -24.55 8.67 14.41
CA ALA A 287 -25.14 9.38 15.54
C ALA A 287 -24.47 10.75 15.84
N LEU A 288 -23.25 10.99 15.34
CA LEU A 288 -22.58 12.30 15.43
C LEU A 288 -23.21 13.33 14.47
N GLY A 289 -23.94 12.87 13.45
CA GLY A 289 -24.60 13.70 12.44
C GLY A 289 -23.71 14.06 11.25
N ASP A 290 -24.35 14.40 10.13
CA ASP A 290 -23.70 14.54 8.82
C ASP A 290 -22.65 15.65 8.73
N THR A 291 -22.60 16.57 9.69
CA THR A 291 -21.56 17.63 9.74
C THR A 291 -20.15 17.05 9.91
N TYR A 292 -20.00 15.83 10.42
CA TYR A 292 -18.71 15.15 10.59
C TYR A 292 -18.37 14.16 9.47
N ASN A 293 -19.19 14.08 8.42
CA ASN A 293 -18.99 13.17 7.29
C ASN A 293 -17.99 13.68 6.23
N GLU A 294 -17.39 14.85 6.47
CA GLU A 294 -16.35 15.40 5.61
C GLU A 294 -15.05 14.58 5.70
N VAL A 295 -14.45 14.31 4.55
CA VAL A 295 -13.16 13.63 4.41
C VAL A 295 -12.12 14.64 3.94
N GLY A 296 -11.27 15.08 4.87
CA GLY A 296 -10.10 15.93 4.60
C GLY A 296 -10.40 17.29 3.93
N GLY A 297 -11.65 17.76 3.92
CA GLY A 297 -12.03 18.99 3.21
C GLY A 297 -12.40 18.79 1.74
N PHE A 298 -12.37 17.56 1.23
CA PHE A 298 -12.44 17.28 -0.22
C PHE A 298 -13.82 16.80 -0.68
N PHE A 299 -14.47 15.95 0.09
CA PHE A 299 -15.80 15.42 -0.21
C PHE A 299 -16.52 14.97 1.07
N ILE A 300 -17.83 14.74 0.96
CA ILE A 300 -18.70 14.29 2.05
C ILE A 300 -19.23 12.90 1.70
N THR A 301 -19.15 11.98 2.65
CA THR A 301 -19.66 10.61 2.48
C THR A 301 -20.06 10.02 3.83
N PRO A 302 -21.13 9.20 3.89
CA PRO A 302 -21.45 8.48 5.13
C PRO A 302 -20.27 7.61 5.61
N PRO A 303 -20.24 7.27 6.91
CA PRO A 303 -19.24 6.35 7.43
C PRO A 303 -19.36 4.99 6.74
N GLY A 304 -18.20 4.39 6.48
CA GLY A 304 -18.06 3.19 5.66
C GLY A 304 -17.28 2.08 6.33
N PHE A 305 -17.35 1.92 7.65
CA PHE A 305 -16.71 0.77 8.31
C PHE A 305 -17.21 -0.54 7.70
N THR A 306 -16.30 -1.47 7.46
CA THR A 306 -16.59 -2.76 6.82
C THR A 306 -15.80 -3.88 7.46
N ASP A 307 -16.34 -5.10 7.36
CA ASP A 307 -15.55 -6.29 7.59
C ASP A 307 -14.60 -6.46 6.41
N PHE A 308 -13.30 -6.61 6.69
CA PHE A 308 -12.29 -6.80 5.67
C PHE A 308 -11.11 -7.60 6.25
N HIS A 309 -10.57 -8.50 5.44
CA HIS A 309 -9.40 -9.30 5.78
C HIS A 309 -8.38 -9.09 4.67
N PRO A 310 -7.31 -8.31 4.93
CA PRO A 310 -6.28 -8.10 3.92
C PRO A 310 -5.62 -9.41 3.51
N GLY A 311 -5.23 -9.50 2.23
CA GLY A 311 -4.37 -10.58 1.77
C GLY A 311 -2.98 -10.55 2.42
N PRO A 312 -2.14 -11.55 2.12
CA PRO A 312 -0.74 -11.51 2.52
C PRO A 312 -0.03 -10.29 1.93
N TYR A 313 0.98 -9.77 2.62
CA TYR A 313 1.79 -8.67 2.09
C TYR A 313 2.56 -9.11 0.83
N PRO A 314 2.70 -8.29 -0.22
CA PRO A 314 3.35 -8.70 -1.49
C PRO A 314 4.78 -9.26 -1.35
N ARG A 315 5.48 -8.94 -0.25
CA ARG A 315 6.84 -9.42 0.08
C ARG A 315 6.89 -10.46 1.21
N SER A 316 5.78 -11.14 1.50
CA SER A 316 5.69 -12.16 2.56
C SER A 316 6.30 -13.51 2.17
#